data_AF-A0A2M7XSN9-F1
#
_entry.id   AF-A0A2M7XSN9-F1
#
_cell.length_a   1.000
_cell.length_b   1.000
_cell.length_c   1.000
_cell.angle_alpha   90.00
_cell.angle_beta   90.00
_cell.angle_gamma   90.00
#
_symmetry.space_group_name_H-M   'P 1'
#
loop_
_entity.id
_entity.type
_entity.pdbx_description
1 polymer ?
#
loop_
_entity_poly.entity_id
_entity_poly.type
_entity_poly.pdbx_seq_one_letter_code
_entity_poly.pdbx_strand_id
1 'polypeptide(L)'
;VKEIKPTAAIAWKKIGYGKVVKRGQYIPMFDCLPGEETTLGEALVRNPAPTWNRLDERFVESVYIDAGENGYFSAGEFSVLTAESQMEFVTPEEIADKVLIEIKGGNTGTDIIGALDSAVLAPSYRAGLIRKNAIERMNKLQAETGSDSVAFELLGPPRLTKLLYEIYMLKRLCNSISEVLETSAEKLSAMMEEMILTDDELRATIISVGTPILLSDGKTYLRGPSISVPVFEGQPVLTVNDVNIGKWTSQGWLDLRVSNLEFWQKRLHCLLDDQALEPEDDYSSYYYRNRRFLDAKERMDIGAIVNWVLEYED
;
A
#
# COMPACT_ATOMS: atom_id res chain seq x y z
N VAL A 1 -16.36 -0.12 33.23
CA VAL A 1 -16.02 -0.95 32.05
C VAL A 1 -14.63 -0.53 31.63
N LYS A 2 -13.66 -1.44 31.59
CA LYS A 2 -12.31 -1.12 31.11
C LYS A 2 -12.35 -0.97 29.59
N GLU A 3 -11.51 -0.08 29.08
CA GLU A 3 -11.35 0.12 27.64
C GLU A 3 -10.41 -0.96 27.08
N ILE A 4 -10.84 -1.64 26.00
CA ILE A 4 -9.98 -2.58 25.25
C ILE A 4 -9.48 -1.86 24.02
N LYS A 5 -8.16 -1.90 23.79
CA LYS A 5 -7.51 -1.23 22.67
C LYS A 5 -6.80 -2.27 21.79
N PRO A 6 -7.36 -2.62 20.63
CA PRO A 6 -6.63 -3.36 19.61
C PRO A 6 -5.42 -2.52 19.16
N THR A 7 -4.22 -3.06 19.31
CA THR A 7 -3.00 -2.47 18.75
C THR A 7 -2.61 -3.11 17.42
N ALA A 8 -3.30 -4.18 17.04
CA ALA A 8 -3.20 -4.85 15.76
C ALA A 8 -4.44 -4.58 14.90
N ALA A 9 -4.36 -4.81 13.59
CA ALA A 9 -5.52 -4.69 12.73
C ALA A 9 -6.60 -5.73 13.12
N ILE A 10 -7.86 -5.31 13.19
CA ILE A 10 -8.99 -6.24 13.34
C ILE A 10 -9.16 -7.00 12.03
N ALA A 11 -9.29 -8.32 12.10
CA ALA A 11 -9.50 -9.18 10.93
C ALA A 11 -10.83 -8.88 10.21
N TRP A 12 -11.13 -9.67 9.18
CA TRP A 12 -12.17 -9.35 8.21
C TRP A 12 -13.47 -10.11 8.37
N LYS A 13 -14.54 -9.48 7.89
CA LYS A 13 -15.87 -10.08 7.76
C LYS A 13 -16.09 -10.70 6.38
N LYS A 14 -15.49 -10.11 5.34
CA LYS A 14 -15.75 -10.50 3.94
C LYS A 14 -14.52 -10.32 3.07
N ILE A 15 -14.31 -11.26 2.15
CA ILE A 15 -13.41 -11.12 1.00
C ILE A 15 -14.26 -11.24 -0.25
N GLY A 16 -14.10 -10.33 -1.21
CA GLY A 16 -14.90 -10.35 -2.44
C GLY A 16 -14.33 -9.45 -3.52
N TYR A 17 -15.08 -9.33 -4.61
CA TYR A 17 -14.82 -8.40 -5.71
C TYR A 17 -15.99 -7.43 -5.82
N GLY A 18 -15.70 -6.17 -6.15
CA GLY A 18 -16.71 -5.14 -6.44
C GLY A 18 -16.27 -3.76 -6.00
N LYS A 19 -17.25 -2.85 -5.86
CA LYS A 19 -17.01 -1.44 -5.53
C LYS A 19 -16.33 -1.27 -4.18
N VAL A 20 -15.23 -0.52 -4.19
CA VAL A 20 -14.46 -0.18 -2.99
C VAL A 20 -15.15 0.96 -2.23
N VAL A 21 -15.22 0.82 -0.91
CA VAL A 21 -15.88 1.79 -0.02
C VAL A 21 -14.84 2.59 0.76
N LYS A 22 -14.89 3.92 0.63
CA LYS A 22 -14.11 4.90 1.40
C LYS A 22 -15.07 5.74 2.24
N ARG A 23 -14.96 5.67 3.56
CA ARG A 23 -15.80 6.44 4.51
C ARG A 23 -17.31 6.29 4.25
N GLY A 24 -17.75 5.06 3.97
CA GLY A 24 -19.16 4.74 3.71
C GLY A 24 -19.68 5.08 2.31
N GLN A 25 -18.83 5.59 1.41
CA GLN A 25 -19.20 5.91 0.03
C GLN A 25 -18.32 5.14 -0.97
N TYR A 26 -18.85 4.84 -2.15
CA TYR A 26 -18.03 4.27 -3.23
C TYR A 26 -17.06 5.31 -3.79
N ILE A 27 -15.85 4.88 -4.14
CA ILE A 27 -14.83 5.76 -4.74
C ILE A 27 -15.18 5.99 -6.22
N PRO A 28 -15.58 7.20 -6.65
CA PRO A 28 -15.83 7.47 -8.06
C PRO A 28 -14.52 7.48 -8.85
N MET A 29 -14.57 7.05 -10.12
CA MET A 29 -13.41 7.12 -11.00
C MET A 29 -13.28 8.47 -11.70
N PHE A 30 -12.05 8.92 -11.80
CA PHE A 30 -11.63 10.11 -12.53
C PHE A 30 -10.46 9.75 -13.42
N ASP A 31 -10.37 10.42 -14.56
CA ASP A 31 -9.22 10.34 -15.45
C ASP A 31 -8.63 11.74 -15.71
N CYS A 32 -7.33 11.81 -15.92
CA CYS A 32 -6.57 13.03 -16.14
C CYS A 32 -5.46 12.72 -17.14
N LEU A 33 -5.55 13.31 -18.33
CA LEU A 33 -4.52 13.21 -19.35
C LEU A 33 -3.54 14.39 -19.23
N PRO A 34 -2.28 14.23 -19.67
CA PRO A 34 -1.34 15.34 -19.74
C PRO A 34 -1.84 16.47 -20.64
N GLY A 35 -1.74 17.69 -20.13
CA GLY A 35 -2.11 18.94 -20.80
C GLY A 35 -1.41 20.14 -20.17
N GLU A 36 -1.58 21.34 -20.74
CA GLU A 36 -0.97 22.57 -20.20
C GLU A 36 -1.37 22.81 -18.74
N GLU A 37 -2.63 22.53 -18.40
CA GLU A 37 -3.22 22.64 -17.07
C GLU A 37 -2.68 21.63 -16.03
N THR A 38 -2.01 20.57 -16.50
CA THR A 38 -1.38 19.55 -15.64
C THR A 38 0.10 19.83 -15.37
N THR A 39 0.64 20.94 -15.89
CA THR A 39 2.02 21.34 -15.59
C THR A 39 2.06 22.05 -14.24
N LEU A 40 2.97 21.63 -13.36
CA LEU A 40 3.23 22.30 -12.09
C LEU A 40 3.74 23.72 -12.34
N GLY A 41 2.96 24.72 -11.93
CA GLY A 41 3.40 26.11 -11.83
C GLY A 41 4.18 26.38 -10.55
N GLU A 42 4.18 27.63 -10.08
CA GLU A 42 4.85 28.03 -8.83
C GLU A 42 4.09 27.61 -7.56
N ALA A 43 2.84 27.16 -7.71
CA ALA A 43 1.94 26.89 -6.59
C ALA A 43 1.07 25.66 -6.84
N LEU A 44 1.00 24.79 -5.83
CA LEU A 44 0.08 23.66 -5.75
C LEU A 44 -1.15 24.11 -4.98
N VAL A 45 -2.28 24.24 -5.68
CA VAL A 45 -3.57 24.59 -5.09
C VAL A 45 -4.30 23.30 -4.71
N ARG A 46 -4.77 23.20 -3.46
CA ARG A 46 -5.45 21.98 -2.99
C ARG A 46 -6.77 21.71 -3.73
N ASN A 47 -7.55 22.76 -3.95
CA ASN A 47 -8.83 22.74 -4.67
C ASN A 47 -8.71 23.60 -5.94
N PRO A 48 -8.02 23.12 -6.99
CA PRO A 48 -7.87 23.86 -8.23
C PRO A 48 -9.15 23.78 -9.08
N ALA A 49 -9.17 24.50 -10.19
CA ALA A 49 -10.09 24.18 -11.28
C ALA A 49 -9.84 22.73 -11.73
N PRO A 50 -10.88 21.95 -12.11
CA PRO A 50 -10.70 20.56 -12.49
C PRO A 50 -9.77 20.42 -13.69
N THR A 51 -8.70 19.64 -13.53
CA THR A 51 -7.82 19.17 -14.62
C THR A 51 -8.12 17.71 -14.97
N TRP A 52 -9.18 17.15 -14.39
CA TRP A 52 -9.61 15.76 -14.49
C TRP A 52 -11.07 15.69 -14.90
N ASN A 53 -11.44 14.59 -15.53
CA ASN A 53 -12.81 14.27 -15.92
C ASN A 53 -13.34 13.14 -15.05
N ARG A 54 -14.57 13.29 -14.55
CA ARG A 54 -15.27 12.18 -13.88
C ARG A 54 -15.68 11.16 -14.95
N LEU A 55 -15.40 9.89 -14.69
CA LEU A 55 -15.91 8.81 -15.51
C LEU A 55 -17.31 8.46 -15.00
N ASP A 56 -18.34 8.86 -15.75
CA ASP A 56 -19.73 8.76 -15.33
C ASP A 56 -20.11 7.32 -14.96
N GLU A 57 -20.80 7.19 -13.82
CA GLU A 57 -21.27 5.92 -13.23
C GLU A 57 -20.18 4.87 -12.94
N ARG A 58 -18.90 5.18 -13.17
CA ARG A 58 -17.77 4.32 -12.84
C ARG A 58 -17.25 4.57 -11.43
N PHE A 59 -16.94 3.48 -10.75
CA PHE A 59 -16.38 3.46 -9.41
C PHE A 59 -15.19 2.51 -9.40
N VAL A 60 -14.25 2.72 -8.49
CA VAL A 60 -13.14 1.78 -8.30
C VAL A 60 -13.70 0.44 -7.88
N GLU A 61 -13.51 -0.57 -8.74
CA GLU A 61 -13.92 -1.95 -8.52
C GLU A 61 -12.69 -2.84 -8.52
N SER A 62 -12.50 -3.62 -7.46
CA SER A 62 -11.35 -4.51 -7.34
C SER A 62 -11.64 -5.62 -6.32
N VAL A 63 -10.72 -6.57 -6.20
CA VAL A 63 -10.75 -7.54 -5.11
C VAL A 63 -10.42 -6.81 -3.81
N TYR A 64 -11.21 -7.02 -2.77
CA TYR A 64 -11.05 -6.39 -1.48
C TYR A 64 -11.24 -7.37 -0.34
N ILE A 65 -10.70 -6.99 0.82
CA ILE A 65 -10.99 -7.56 2.12
C ILE A 65 -11.58 -6.48 3.02
N ASP A 66 -12.78 -6.73 3.55
CA ASP A 66 -13.53 -5.83 4.42
C ASP A 66 -13.25 -6.17 5.88
N ALA A 67 -12.42 -5.34 6.51
CA ALA A 67 -11.99 -5.44 7.90
C ALA A 67 -12.89 -4.67 8.88
N GLY A 68 -14.11 -4.32 8.47
CA GLY A 68 -15.05 -3.62 9.34
C GLY A 68 -14.58 -2.22 9.70
N GLU A 69 -14.16 -2.02 10.96
CA GLU A 69 -13.72 -0.70 11.46
C GLU A 69 -12.50 -0.17 10.71
N ASN A 70 -11.58 -1.04 10.32
CA ASN A 70 -10.38 -0.67 9.56
C ASN A 70 -10.68 -0.38 8.08
N GLY A 71 -11.90 -0.63 7.62
CA GLY A 71 -12.33 -0.39 6.25
C GLY A 71 -11.91 -1.50 5.27
N TYR A 72 -11.87 -1.13 3.99
CA TYR A 72 -11.53 -2.03 2.90
C TYR A 72 -10.01 -1.99 2.68
N PHE A 73 -9.41 -3.14 2.40
CA PHE A 73 -8.04 -3.23 1.92
C PHE A 73 -7.98 -3.92 0.57
N SER A 74 -7.02 -3.48 -0.23
CA SER A 74 -6.53 -4.25 -1.38
C SER A 74 -5.70 -5.45 -0.92
N ALA A 75 -5.41 -6.36 -1.86
CA ALA A 75 -4.54 -7.50 -1.59
C ALA A 75 -3.10 -7.04 -1.27
N GLY A 76 -2.59 -6.01 -1.97
CA GLY A 76 -1.29 -5.40 -1.70
C GLY A 76 -1.19 -4.80 -0.30
N GLU A 77 -2.12 -3.90 0.05
CA GLU A 77 -2.15 -3.28 1.39
C GLU A 77 -2.32 -4.31 2.50
N PHE A 78 -3.26 -5.26 2.33
CA PHE A 78 -3.47 -6.30 3.34
C PHE A 78 -2.22 -7.16 3.52
N SER A 79 -1.53 -7.53 2.43
CA SER A 79 -0.29 -8.30 2.48
C SER A 79 0.78 -7.60 3.29
N VAL A 80 1.02 -6.30 3.03
CA VAL A 80 2.02 -5.51 3.76
C VAL A 80 1.63 -5.30 5.22
N LEU A 81 0.44 -4.74 5.48
CA LEU A 81 0.06 -4.32 6.83
C LEU A 81 -0.08 -5.49 7.81
N THR A 82 -0.44 -6.67 7.33
CA THR A 82 -0.57 -7.87 8.15
C THR A 82 0.69 -8.74 8.16
N ALA A 83 1.76 -8.31 7.49
CA ALA A 83 3.03 -9.01 7.58
C ALA A 83 3.66 -8.85 8.97
N GLU A 84 4.61 -9.73 9.27
CA GLU A 84 5.37 -9.68 10.52
C GLU A 84 6.11 -8.34 10.65
N SER A 85 6.25 -7.85 11.88
CA SER A 85 6.82 -6.53 12.23
C SER A 85 6.05 -5.31 11.69
N GLN A 86 4.89 -5.51 11.07
CA GLN A 86 3.95 -4.44 10.72
C GLN A 86 2.81 -4.36 11.75
N MET A 87 1.62 -3.94 11.34
CA MET A 87 0.46 -3.87 12.24
C MET A 87 0.00 -5.26 12.70
N GLU A 88 0.32 -6.31 11.92
CA GLU A 88 -0.15 -7.68 12.13
C GLU A 88 -1.68 -7.68 12.39
N PHE A 89 -2.26 -8.69 13.07
CA PHE A 89 -3.70 -8.67 13.28
C PHE A 89 -4.23 -9.51 14.44
N VAL A 90 -5.45 -9.19 14.85
CA VAL A 90 -6.26 -9.89 15.85
C VAL A 90 -7.64 -10.20 15.29
N THR A 91 -8.22 -11.33 15.66
CA THR A 91 -9.55 -11.72 15.19
C THR A 91 -10.68 -11.10 16.03
N PRO A 92 -11.86 -10.82 15.43
CA PRO A 92 -13.05 -10.39 16.18
C PRO A 92 -13.42 -11.34 17.33
N GLU A 93 -13.20 -12.64 17.14
CA GLU A 93 -13.44 -13.66 18.17
C GLU A 93 -12.50 -13.48 19.37
N GLU A 94 -11.22 -13.18 19.15
CA GLU A 94 -10.26 -12.92 20.23
C GLU A 94 -10.59 -11.63 20.98
N ILE A 95 -11.03 -10.60 20.27
CA ILE A 95 -11.56 -9.37 20.90
C ILE A 95 -12.76 -9.73 21.78
N ALA A 96 -13.71 -10.52 21.26
CA ALA A 96 -14.92 -10.91 21.98
C ALA A 96 -14.62 -11.73 23.23
N ASP A 97 -13.67 -12.66 23.17
CA ASP A 97 -13.25 -13.47 24.32
C ASP A 97 -12.65 -12.61 25.44
N LYS A 98 -11.80 -11.63 25.09
CA LYS A 98 -11.24 -10.68 26.06
C LYS A 98 -12.31 -9.77 26.67
N VAL A 99 -13.23 -9.27 25.84
CA VAL A 99 -14.39 -8.49 26.31
C VAL A 99 -15.22 -9.31 27.30
N LEU A 100 -15.47 -10.59 27.03
CA LEU A 100 -16.25 -11.47 27.91
C LEU A 100 -15.57 -11.71 29.26
N ILE A 101 -14.24 -11.90 29.26
CA ILE A 101 -13.45 -12.04 30.49
C ILE A 101 -13.53 -10.78 31.34
N GLU A 102 -13.39 -9.60 30.72
CA GLU A 102 -13.51 -8.31 31.41
C GLU A 102 -14.91 -8.07 31.97
N ILE A 103 -15.97 -8.39 31.21
CA ILE A 103 -17.37 -8.27 31.68
C ILE A 103 -17.63 -9.18 32.89
N LYS A 104 -17.05 -10.39 32.91
CA LYS A 104 -17.19 -11.36 34.01
C LYS A 104 -16.41 -10.99 35.28
N GLY A 105 -15.74 -9.84 35.30
CA GLY A 105 -14.93 -9.42 36.44
C GLY A 105 -13.61 -10.19 36.55
N GLY A 106 -13.11 -10.71 35.43
CA GLY A 106 -11.74 -11.22 35.37
C GLY A 106 -10.77 -10.12 35.78
N ASN A 107 -10.00 -10.35 36.85
CA ASN A 107 -8.96 -9.43 37.25
C ASN A 107 -7.75 -9.60 36.33
N THR A 108 -7.41 -8.53 35.62
CA THR A 108 -6.06 -8.32 35.11
C THR A 108 -5.27 -7.63 36.23
N GLY A 109 -4.57 -8.45 37.02
CA GLY A 109 -4.09 -8.08 38.34
C GLY A 109 -3.03 -6.98 38.35
N THR A 110 -3.38 -5.84 38.95
CA THR A 110 -2.54 -5.07 39.91
C THR A 110 -1.08 -4.75 39.54
N ASP A 111 -0.79 -4.46 38.28
CA ASP A 111 0.33 -3.59 37.93
C ASP A 111 -0.07 -2.77 36.71
N ILE A 112 0.31 -1.49 36.61
CA ILE A 112 -0.01 -0.67 35.42
C ILE A 112 0.48 -1.40 34.15
N ILE A 113 1.60 -2.11 34.27
CA ILE A 113 2.17 -2.98 33.25
C ILE A 113 1.22 -4.17 32.94
N GLY A 114 0.76 -4.91 33.95
CA GLY A 114 -0.16 -6.04 33.74
C GLY A 114 -1.55 -5.62 33.23
N ALA A 115 -2.00 -4.41 33.58
CA ALA A 115 -3.22 -3.82 33.06
C ALA A 115 -3.07 -3.37 31.60
N LEU A 116 -1.90 -2.83 31.21
CA LEU A 116 -1.58 -2.49 29.82
C LEU A 116 -1.45 -3.77 28.97
N ASP A 117 -0.65 -4.73 29.43
CA ASP A 117 -0.39 -6.01 28.75
C ASP A 117 -1.67 -6.83 28.53
N SER A 118 -2.64 -6.70 29.44
CA SER A 118 -3.92 -7.39 29.32
C SER A 118 -5.02 -6.63 28.56
N ALA A 119 -4.93 -5.30 28.47
CA ALA A 119 -5.87 -4.46 27.72
C ALA A 119 -5.45 -4.26 26.25
N VAL A 120 -4.20 -4.56 25.94
CA VAL A 120 -3.62 -4.56 24.60
C VAL A 120 -3.81 -5.94 23.97
N LEU A 121 -4.33 -5.96 22.74
CA LEU A 121 -4.44 -7.17 21.95
C LEU A 121 -3.24 -7.28 21.01
N ALA A 122 -2.29 -8.12 21.40
CA ALA A 122 -1.18 -8.50 20.54
C ALA A 122 -1.65 -9.43 19.39
N PRO A 123 -0.89 -9.48 18.29
CA PRO A 123 -1.09 -10.44 17.22
C PRO A 123 -1.08 -11.88 17.71
N SER A 124 -1.88 -12.74 17.08
CA SER A 124 -2.00 -14.12 17.50
C SER A 124 -1.49 -15.11 16.46
N TYR A 125 -1.07 -16.30 16.92
CA TYR A 125 -0.74 -17.40 16.02
C TYR A 125 -1.92 -17.79 15.11
N ARG A 126 -3.14 -17.79 15.69
CA ARG A 126 -4.37 -18.08 14.95
C ARG A 126 -4.62 -17.04 13.87
N ALA A 127 -4.29 -15.79 14.15
CA ALA A 127 -4.21 -14.74 13.17
C ALA A 127 -3.22 -15.17 12.06
N GLY A 128 -1.91 -15.20 12.30
CA GLY A 128 -0.91 -15.58 11.27
C GLY A 128 -1.30 -16.76 10.37
N LEU A 129 -1.64 -17.90 10.98
CA LEU A 129 -2.84 -18.70 10.68
C LEU A 129 -3.65 -18.46 9.39
N ILE A 130 -4.76 -17.76 9.61
CA ILE A 130 -5.82 -17.45 8.66
C ILE A 130 -5.42 -16.40 7.62
N ARG A 131 -4.34 -15.63 7.85
CA ARG A 131 -3.84 -14.64 6.86
C ARG A 131 -3.47 -15.31 5.55
N LYS A 132 -2.82 -16.46 5.60
CA LYS A 132 -2.48 -17.24 4.39
C LYS A 132 -3.74 -17.57 3.57
N ASN A 133 -4.79 -18.03 4.23
CA ASN A 133 -6.06 -18.37 3.57
C ASN A 133 -6.72 -17.13 2.93
N ALA A 134 -6.61 -15.97 3.58
CA ALA A 134 -7.13 -14.70 3.05
C ALA A 134 -6.40 -14.29 1.78
N ILE A 135 -5.07 -14.29 1.80
CA ILE A 135 -4.22 -13.96 0.64
C ILE A 135 -4.50 -14.93 -0.51
N GLU A 136 -4.55 -16.24 -0.24
CA GLU A 136 -4.89 -17.23 -1.26
C GLU A 136 -6.28 -17.01 -1.87
N ARG A 137 -7.28 -16.65 -1.06
CA ARG A 137 -8.63 -16.32 -1.53
C ARG A 137 -8.63 -15.07 -2.41
N MET A 138 -7.92 -14.02 -2.00
CA MET A 138 -7.79 -12.80 -2.81
C MET A 138 -7.07 -13.07 -4.13
N ASN A 139 -5.97 -13.83 -4.11
CA ASN A 139 -5.24 -14.22 -5.33
C ASN A 139 -6.11 -15.02 -6.31
N LYS A 140 -6.94 -15.94 -5.80
CA LYS A 140 -7.92 -16.66 -6.65
C LYS A 140 -8.95 -15.71 -7.27
N LEU A 141 -9.49 -14.78 -6.50
CA LEU A 141 -10.44 -13.78 -7.01
C LEU A 141 -9.80 -12.84 -8.04
N GLN A 142 -8.54 -12.44 -7.85
CA GLN A 142 -7.82 -11.62 -8.82
C GLN A 142 -7.67 -12.37 -10.15
N ALA A 143 -7.32 -13.65 -10.10
CA ALA A 143 -7.23 -14.50 -11.29
C ALA A 143 -8.60 -14.74 -11.96
N GLU A 144 -9.67 -14.90 -11.19
CA GLU A 144 -11.04 -15.09 -11.71
C GLU A 144 -11.63 -13.83 -12.37
N THR A 145 -11.25 -12.65 -11.87
CA THR A 145 -11.83 -11.35 -12.30
C THR A 145 -10.93 -10.58 -13.26
N GLY A 146 -9.65 -10.94 -13.36
CA GLY A 146 -8.65 -10.20 -14.13
C GLY A 146 -8.32 -8.82 -13.55
N SER A 147 -8.68 -8.56 -12.28
CA SER A 147 -8.42 -7.30 -11.59
C SER A 147 -7.27 -7.45 -10.61
N ASP A 148 -6.21 -6.69 -10.81
CA ASP A 148 -5.08 -6.61 -9.90
C ASP A 148 -5.42 -5.67 -8.72
N SER A 149 -5.38 -6.19 -7.50
CA SER A 149 -5.74 -5.49 -6.27
C SER A 149 -4.50 -4.89 -5.60
N VAL A 150 -4.12 -3.70 -6.06
CA VAL A 150 -2.86 -3.05 -5.69
C VAL A 150 -2.96 -2.23 -4.39
N ALA A 151 -3.70 -1.12 -4.40
CA ALA A 151 -3.85 -0.22 -3.24
C ALA A 151 -5.06 0.72 -3.37
N PHE A 152 -5.75 1.02 -2.25
CA PHE A 152 -6.93 1.89 -2.20
C PHE A 152 -6.73 3.18 -1.39
N GLU A 153 -5.59 3.34 -0.71
CA GLU A 153 -5.28 4.53 0.09
C GLU A 153 -6.37 4.77 1.16
N LEU A 154 -6.68 3.69 1.90
CA LEU A 154 -7.71 3.67 2.95
C LEU A 154 -7.12 3.58 4.35
N LEU A 155 -6.05 2.80 4.53
CA LEU A 155 -5.35 2.64 5.79
C LEU A 155 -3.85 2.43 5.54
N GLY A 156 -3.03 3.03 6.40
CA GLY A 156 -1.57 3.08 6.25
C GLY A 156 -1.08 4.47 5.84
N PRO A 157 0.24 4.71 5.87
CA PRO A 157 0.80 5.96 5.38
C PRO A 157 0.64 6.06 3.86
N PRO A 158 0.42 7.26 3.28
CA PRO A 158 0.33 7.43 1.81
C PRO A 158 1.53 6.88 1.03
N ARG A 159 2.67 6.73 1.71
CA ARG A 159 3.88 6.12 1.16
C ARG A 159 3.67 4.66 0.77
N LEU A 160 2.86 3.91 1.51
CA LEU A 160 2.56 2.51 1.22
C LEU A 160 1.94 2.35 -0.18
N THR A 161 0.91 3.15 -0.47
CA THR A 161 0.20 3.11 -1.76
C THR A 161 1.13 3.43 -2.92
N LYS A 162 1.98 4.49 -2.81
CA LYS A 162 2.93 4.78 -3.88
C LYS A 162 3.90 3.61 -4.09
N LEU A 163 4.44 3.02 -3.03
CA LEU A 163 5.44 1.96 -3.15
C LEU A 163 4.83 0.73 -3.81
N LEU A 164 3.58 0.38 -3.46
CA LEU A 164 2.83 -0.72 -4.07
C LEU A 164 2.60 -0.49 -5.56
N TYR A 165 2.19 0.70 -5.98
CA TYR A 165 2.00 1.00 -7.41
C TYR A 165 3.32 1.05 -8.18
N GLU A 166 4.39 1.63 -7.62
CA GLU A 166 5.72 1.68 -8.26
C GLU A 166 6.25 0.27 -8.54
N ILE A 167 6.25 -0.61 -7.55
CA ILE A 167 6.73 -1.98 -7.75
C ILE A 167 5.77 -2.81 -8.60
N TYR A 168 4.47 -2.56 -8.55
CA TYR A 168 3.48 -3.20 -9.40
C TYR A 168 3.68 -2.88 -10.89
N MET A 169 3.98 -1.61 -11.20
CA MET A 169 4.31 -1.21 -12.56
C MET A 169 5.61 -1.86 -13.03
N LEU A 170 6.65 -1.90 -12.19
CA LEU A 170 7.89 -2.62 -12.50
C LEU A 170 7.65 -4.11 -12.74
N LYS A 171 6.78 -4.75 -11.95
CA LYS A 171 6.36 -6.14 -12.15
C LYS A 171 5.62 -6.36 -13.48
N ARG A 172 4.84 -5.39 -13.95
CA ARG A 172 4.15 -5.48 -15.25
C ARG A 172 5.10 -5.31 -16.43
N LEU A 173 6.16 -4.52 -16.25
CA LEU A 173 7.19 -4.27 -17.26
C LEU A 173 8.25 -5.36 -17.31
N CYS A 174 8.61 -5.91 -16.15
CA CYS A 174 9.69 -6.86 -15.95
C CYS A 174 9.16 -8.08 -15.19
N ASN A 175 9.50 -9.28 -15.64
CA ASN A 175 9.01 -10.53 -15.06
C ASN A 175 9.78 -10.93 -13.80
N SER A 176 10.92 -10.29 -13.53
CA SER A 176 11.79 -10.60 -12.39
C SER A 176 12.55 -9.39 -11.88
N ILE A 177 13.02 -9.46 -10.63
CA ILE A 177 13.91 -8.45 -10.04
C ILE A 177 15.18 -8.30 -10.88
N SER A 178 15.76 -9.41 -11.34
CA SER A 178 16.95 -9.39 -12.20
C SER A 178 16.75 -8.56 -13.48
N GLU A 179 15.59 -8.72 -14.13
CA GLU A 179 15.26 -7.95 -15.34
C GLU A 179 15.11 -6.44 -15.05
N VAL A 180 14.58 -6.07 -13.87
CA VAL A 180 14.55 -4.66 -13.41
C VAL A 180 15.96 -4.11 -13.21
N LEU A 181 16.88 -4.92 -12.68
CA LEU A 181 18.27 -4.52 -12.43
C LEU A 181 19.13 -4.47 -13.70
N GLU A 182 18.81 -5.28 -14.71
CA GLU A 182 19.50 -5.29 -16.01
C GLU A 182 19.02 -4.17 -16.95
N THR A 183 17.80 -3.67 -16.75
CA THR A 183 17.22 -2.58 -17.54
C THR A 183 17.67 -1.22 -17.01
N SER A 184 18.08 -0.29 -17.87
CA SER A 184 18.48 1.05 -17.40
C SER A 184 17.32 1.85 -16.80
N ALA A 185 17.60 2.70 -15.81
CA ALA A 185 16.59 3.51 -15.13
C ALA A 185 15.85 4.46 -16.09
N GLU A 186 16.52 4.97 -17.13
CA GLU A 186 15.91 5.81 -18.18
C GLU A 186 14.90 5.02 -19.01
N LYS A 187 15.23 3.78 -19.37
CA LYS A 187 14.33 2.92 -20.12
C LYS A 187 13.12 2.53 -19.28
N LEU A 188 13.32 2.18 -18.00
CA LEU A 188 12.21 1.88 -17.07
C LEU A 188 11.30 3.09 -16.88
N SER A 189 11.87 4.28 -16.68
CA SER A 189 11.13 5.55 -16.54
C SER A 189 10.25 5.83 -17.76
N ALA A 190 10.81 5.72 -18.97
CA ALA A 190 10.04 5.89 -20.21
C ALA A 190 8.93 4.84 -20.38
N MET A 191 9.21 3.57 -20.08
CA MET A 191 8.22 2.48 -20.16
C MET A 191 7.09 2.64 -19.12
N MET A 192 7.40 3.12 -17.91
CA MET A 192 6.40 3.41 -16.89
C MET A 192 5.51 4.59 -17.28
N GLU A 193 6.09 5.64 -17.85
CA GLU A 193 5.31 6.76 -18.40
C GLU A 193 4.40 6.31 -19.54
N GLU A 194 4.92 5.54 -20.50
CA GLU A 194 4.12 4.98 -21.60
C GLU A 194 2.96 4.12 -21.07
N MET A 195 3.20 3.32 -20.02
CA MET A 195 2.13 2.55 -19.36
C MET A 195 1.05 3.45 -18.76
N ILE A 196 1.41 4.52 -18.05
CA ILE A 196 0.42 5.46 -17.49
C ILE A 196 -0.36 6.17 -18.59
N LEU A 197 0.26 6.47 -19.73
CA LEU A 197 -0.41 7.17 -20.83
C LEU A 197 -1.33 6.26 -21.65
N THR A 198 -1.05 4.95 -21.70
CA THR A 198 -1.79 3.99 -22.53
C THR A 198 -2.80 3.14 -21.76
N ASP A 199 -2.58 2.93 -20.46
CA ASP A 199 -3.47 2.18 -19.57
C ASP A 199 -4.37 3.13 -18.77
N ASP A 200 -5.48 3.53 -19.40
CA ASP A 200 -6.46 4.45 -18.82
C ASP A 200 -7.04 3.92 -17.49
N GLU A 201 -7.20 2.60 -17.36
CA GLU A 201 -7.77 1.97 -16.17
C GLU A 201 -6.82 2.09 -14.98
N LEU A 202 -5.52 1.80 -15.19
CA LEU A 202 -4.49 1.96 -14.18
C LEU A 202 -4.36 3.41 -13.75
N ARG A 203 -4.21 4.33 -14.71
CA ARG A 203 -4.08 5.77 -14.45
C ARG A 203 -5.27 6.29 -13.66
N ALA A 204 -6.49 6.01 -14.14
CA ALA A 204 -7.71 6.45 -13.49
C ALA A 204 -7.84 5.88 -12.08
N THR A 205 -7.48 4.61 -11.85
CA THR A 205 -7.52 4.00 -10.52
C THR A 205 -6.58 4.72 -9.54
N ILE A 206 -5.32 4.93 -9.91
CA ILE A 206 -4.30 5.57 -9.07
C ILE A 206 -4.72 6.98 -8.65
N ILE A 207 -5.16 7.81 -9.59
CA ILE A 207 -5.54 9.19 -9.28
C ILE A 207 -6.88 9.28 -8.52
N SER A 208 -7.77 8.29 -8.68
CA SER A 208 -9.07 8.24 -8.00
C SER A 208 -8.97 7.84 -6.54
N VAL A 209 -8.02 6.96 -6.19
CA VAL A 209 -7.77 6.59 -4.78
C VAL A 209 -7.12 7.73 -4.00
N GLY A 210 -6.48 8.67 -4.70
CA GLY A 210 -5.94 9.92 -4.16
C GLY A 210 -4.43 10.07 -4.29
N THR A 211 -3.79 9.27 -5.16
CA THR A 211 -2.35 9.26 -5.40
C THR A 211 -2.04 10.06 -6.67
N PRO A 212 -1.40 11.26 -6.55
CA PRO A 212 -0.93 11.99 -7.72
C PRO A 212 0.19 11.25 -8.44
N ILE A 213 0.32 11.47 -9.74
CA ILE A 213 1.37 10.90 -10.58
C ILE A 213 2.24 12.03 -11.10
N LEU A 214 3.54 11.99 -10.84
CA LEU A 214 4.53 12.89 -11.43
C LEU A 214 5.21 12.18 -12.60
N LEU A 215 5.13 12.75 -13.80
CA LEU A 215 5.74 12.18 -15.00
C LEU A 215 7.27 12.30 -14.99
N SER A 216 7.92 11.65 -15.96
CA SER A 216 9.39 11.56 -16.02
C SER A 216 10.09 12.92 -16.18
N ASP A 217 9.37 13.92 -16.72
CA ASP A 217 9.84 15.30 -16.86
C ASP A 217 9.98 16.05 -15.52
N GLY A 218 9.41 15.50 -14.44
CA GLY A 218 9.39 16.10 -13.11
C GLY A 218 8.55 17.38 -12.98
N LYS A 219 7.72 17.70 -13.98
CA LYS A 219 6.93 18.93 -14.05
C LYS A 219 5.46 18.65 -14.30
N THR A 220 5.15 17.67 -15.13
CA THR A 220 3.78 17.29 -15.44
C THR A 220 3.26 16.39 -14.33
N TYR A 221 2.12 16.76 -13.73
CA TYR A 221 1.52 16.02 -12.64
C TYR A 221 0.03 15.76 -12.90
N LEU A 222 -0.38 14.50 -12.75
CA LEU A 222 -1.75 14.04 -12.94
C LEU A 222 -2.38 13.82 -11.57
N ARG A 223 -3.62 14.27 -11.38
CA ARG A 223 -4.35 14.10 -10.11
C ARG A 223 -5.84 13.99 -10.31
N GLY A 224 -6.49 13.35 -9.34
CA GLY A 224 -7.93 13.42 -9.15
C GLY A 224 -8.34 14.60 -8.26
N PRO A 225 -9.63 14.68 -7.87
CA PRO A 225 -10.15 15.77 -7.05
C PRO A 225 -9.55 15.84 -5.66
N SER A 226 -9.23 14.68 -5.06
CA SER A 226 -8.57 14.59 -3.77
C SER A 226 -7.15 14.07 -3.92
N ILE A 227 -6.21 14.65 -3.18
CA ILE A 227 -4.84 14.17 -3.05
C ILE A 227 -4.56 13.86 -1.58
N SER A 228 -3.91 12.72 -1.31
CA SER A 228 -3.50 12.34 0.05
C SER A 228 -2.31 13.14 0.55
N VAL A 229 -1.38 13.45 -0.35
CA VAL A 229 -0.16 14.22 -0.06
C VAL A 229 -0.16 15.49 -0.91
N PRO A 230 0.17 16.65 -0.33
CA PRO A 230 0.48 16.88 1.08
C PRO A 230 -0.75 16.83 2.00
N VAL A 231 -0.52 16.44 3.27
CA VAL A 231 -1.53 16.48 4.33
C VAL A 231 -1.98 17.94 4.52
N PHE A 232 -3.26 18.14 4.84
CA PHE A 232 -3.78 19.50 5.02
C PHE A 232 -3.29 20.09 6.35
N GLU A 233 -2.34 21.01 6.28
CA GLU A 233 -1.80 21.75 7.44
C GLU A 233 -2.42 23.15 7.57
N GLY A 234 -3.64 23.35 7.06
CA GLY A 234 -4.33 24.65 7.11
C GLY A 234 -3.95 25.64 6.01
N GLN A 235 -3.00 25.30 5.13
CA GLN A 235 -2.60 26.11 3.98
C GLN A 235 -3.23 25.57 2.68
N PRO A 236 -4.05 26.37 1.96
CA PRO A 236 -4.72 25.92 0.73
C PRO A 236 -3.81 25.95 -0.51
N VAL A 237 -2.73 26.71 -0.45
CA VAL A 237 -1.77 26.93 -1.54
C VAL A 237 -0.38 26.69 -0.99
N LEU A 238 0.37 25.83 -1.67
CA LEU A 238 1.72 25.44 -1.27
C LEU A 238 2.70 25.81 -2.39
N THR A 239 3.86 26.33 -2.01
CA THR A 239 4.91 26.68 -2.98
C THR A 239 5.45 25.42 -3.65
N VAL A 240 5.54 25.44 -4.97
CA VAL A 240 6.19 24.39 -5.75
C VAL A 240 7.64 24.75 -5.94
N ASN A 241 8.52 23.85 -5.54
CA ASN A 241 9.97 23.89 -5.79
C ASN A 241 10.49 22.45 -5.70
N ASP A 242 11.73 22.21 -6.14
CA ASP A 242 12.31 20.86 -6.18
C ASP A 242 12.33 20.17 -4.81
N VAL A 243 12.50 20.94 -3.73
CA VAL A 243 12.51 20.43 -2.34
C VAL A 243 11.12 19.90 -1.97
N ASN A 244 10.07 20.68 -2.23
CA ASN A 244 8.70 20.29 -1.92
C ASN A 244 8.20 19.15 -2.83
N ILE A 245 8.56 19.17 -4.12
CA ILE A 245 8.26 18.05 -5.03
C ILE A 245 8.92 16.78 -4.50
N GLY A 246 10.21 16.83 -4.14
CA GLY A 246 10.90 15.69 -3.55
C GLY A 246 10.27 15.19 -2.24
N LYS A 247 9.77 16.11 -1.39
CA LYS A 247 9.03 15.76 -0.18
C LYS A 247 7.69 15.08 -0.50
N TRP A 248 6.94 15.57 -1.48
CA TRP A 248 5.63 15.00 -1.83
C TRP A 248 5.78 13.63 -2.51
N THR A 249 6.78 13.48 -3.39
CA THR A 249 7.06 12.19 -4.03
C THR A 249 7.64 11.17 -3.07
N SER A 250 8.44 11.55 -2.08
CA SER A 250 8.88 10.60 -1.05
C SER A 250 7.73 10.12 -0.16
N GLN A 251 6.73 10.99 0.07
CA GLN A 251 5.63 10.72 0.98
C GLN A 251 4.44 9.98 0.36
N GLY A 252 4.15 10.15 -0.94
CA GLY A 252 2.96 9.50 -1.49
C GLY A 252 2.59 9.81 -2.94
N TRP A 253 3.33 10.64 -3.68
CA TRP A 253 3.11 10.72 -5.14
C TRP A 253 3.83 9.58 -5.84
N LEU A 254 3.20 9.03 -6.88
CA LEU A 254 3.84 8.10 -7.80
C LEU A 254 4.89 8.87 -8.62
N ASP A 255 6.15 8.45 -8.55
CA ASP A 255 7.27 9.20 -9.11
C ASP A 255 7.90 8.46 -10.30
N LEU A 256 7.65 8.95 -11.52
CA LEU A 256 8.14 8.32 -12.75
C LEU A 256 9.53 8.82 -13.16
N ARG A 257 10.15 9.72 -12.41
CA ARG A 257 11.48 10.26 -12.73
C ARG A 257 12.57 9.19 -12.61
N VAL A 258 13.58 9.28 -13.47
CA VAL A 258 14.75 8.39 -13.47
C VAL A 258 15.38 8.22 -12.08
N SER A 259 15.49 9.30 -11.30
CA SER A 259 16.04 9.26 -9.94
C SER A 259 15.30 8.32 -8.99
N ASN A 260 13.98 8.16 -9.15
CA ASN A 260 13.19 7.22 -8.35
C ASN A 260 13.44 5.78 -8.78
N LEU A 261 13.63 5.53 -10.08
CA LEU A 261 13.97 4.21 -10.61
C LEU A 261 15.36 3.75 -10.16
N GLU A 262 16.34 4.64 -10.17
CA GLU A 262 17.67 4.36 -9.59
C GLU A 262 17.57 4.00 -8.10
N PHE A 263 16.67 4.67 -7.37
CA PHE A 263 16.44 4.36 -5.96
C PHE A 263 15.78 2.99 -5.78
N TRP A 264 14.82 2.64 -6.63
CA TRP A 264 14.24 1.29 -6.68
C TRP A 264 15.27 0.20 -7.01
N GLN A 265 16.15 0.43 -7.97
CA GLN A 265 17.23 -0.51 -8.27
C GLN A 265 18.18 -0.70 -7.08
N LYS A 266 18.52 0.37 -6.35
CA LYS A 266 19.29 0.27 -5.11
C LYS A 266 18.55 -0.56 -4.05
N ARG A 267 17.26 -0.31 -3.82
CA ARG A 267 16.43 -1.11 -2.90
C ARG A 267 16.45 -2.59 -3.26
N LEU A 268 16.25 -2.90 -4.56
CA LEU A 268 16.23 -4.27 -5.05
C LEU A 268 17.60 -4.95 -4.95
N HIS A 269 18.70 -4.22 -5.18
CA HIS A 269 20.04 -4.73 -4.90
C HIS A 269 20.21 -5.07 -3.42
N CYS A 270 19.89 -4.14 -2.51
CA CYS A 270 20.00 -4.37 -1.07
C CYS A 270 19.11 -5.53 -0.60
N LEU A 271 17.91 -5.69 -1.17
CA LEU A 271 17.03 -6.83 -0.91
C LEU A 271 17.70 -8.17 -1.29
N LEU A 272 18.36 -8.24 -2.45
CA LEU A 272 19.07 -9.45 -2.87
C LEU A 272 20.32 -9.72 -2.03
N ASP A 273 21.04 -8.67 -1.62
CA ASP A 273 22.20 -8.79 -0.74
C ASP A 273 21.79 -9.31 0.64
N ASP A 274 20.70 -8.80 1.21
CA ASP A 274 20.14 -9.24 2.49
C ASP A 274 19.74 -10.74 2.45
N GLN A 275 19.12 -11.18 1.35
CA GLN A 275 18.83 -12.60 1.12
C GLN A 275 20.08 -13.49 1.06
N ALA A 276 21.20 -12.97 0.59
CA ALA A 276 22.44 -13.73 0.47
C ALA A 276 23.15 -13.92 1.82
N LEU A 277 22.79 -13.16 2.85
CA LEU A 277 23.34 -13.28 4.21
C LEU A 277 22.76 -14.44 5.01
N GLU A 278 21.63 -15.02 4.58
CA GLU A 278 21.00 -16.15 5.26
C GLU A 278 21.73 -17.47 4.97
N PRO A 279 22.16 -18.22 6.01
CA PRO A 279 22.77 -19.53 5.81
C PRO A 279 21.77 -20.54 5.22
N GLU A 280 22.17 -21.30 4.20
CA GLU A 280 21.28 -22.26 3.51
C GLU A 280 20.72 -23.37 4.43
N ASP A 281 21.42 -23.66 5.53
CA ASP A 281 21.08 -24.69 6.50
C ASP A 281 20.48 -24.14 7.81
N ASP A 282 20.14 -22.84 7.88
CA ASP A 282 19.45 -22.27 9.03
C ASP A 282 17.92 -22.40 8.88
N TYR A 283 17.32 -23.17 9.79
CA TYR A 283 15.87 -23.39 9.89
C TYR A 283 15.31 -22.85 11.21
N SER A 284 16.09 -22.04 11.92
CA SER A 284 15.64 -21.41 13.16
C SER A 284 14.58 -20.34 12.86
N SER A 285 13.88 -19.90 13.90
CA SER A 285 12.94 -18.78 13.81
C SER A 285 13.64 -17.42 13.79
N TYR A 286 14.97 -17.37 13.68
CA TYR A 286 15.73 -16.11 13.65
C TYR A 286 15.55 -15.41 12.30
N TYR A 287 15.69 -16.18 11.23
CA TYR A 287 15.24 -15.79 9.91
C TYR A 287 13.79 -16.23 9.82
N TYR A 288 12.88 -15.27 9.64
CA TYR A 288 11.45 -15.52 9.40
C TYR A 288 11.06 -15.11 7.97
N ARG A 289 11.87 -14.22 7.37
CA ARG A 289 11.88 -13.86 5.95
C ARG A 289 12.93 -14.68 5.21
N ASN A 290 12.88 -16.00 5.40
CA ASN A 290 13.89 -16.87 4.79
C ASN A 290 13.88 -16.65 3.29
N ARG A 291 15.01 -16.92 2.63
CA ARG A 291 15.19 -16.98 1.18
C ARG A 291 13.92 -17.52 0.54
N ARG A 292 13.33 -18.58 1.12
CA ARG A 292 12.04 -19.26 0.82
C ARG A 292 10.77 -18.41 0.70
N PHE A 293 10.65 -17.30 1.42
CA PHE A 293 9.50 -16.39 1.32
C PHE A 293 9.55 -15.57 0.02
N LEU A 294 10.75 -15.39 -0.54
CA LEU A 294 11.02 -14.71 -1.79
C LEU A 294 11.55 -15.67 -2.89
N ASP A 295 11.90 -16.92 -2.54
CA ASP A 295 12.41 -18.01 -3.41
C ASP A 295 11.34 -18.62 -4.30
N ALA A 296 10.18 -17.97 -4.42
CA ALA A 296 9.36 -18.10 -5.60
C ALA A 296 10.13 -17.45 -6.76
N LYS A 297 11.19 -18.13 -7.22
CA LYS A 297 11.81 -17.86 -8.52
C LYS A 297 10.69 -17.53 -9.50
N GLU A 298 10.76 -16.33 -10.08
CA GLU A 298 9.87 -15.80 -11.13
C GLU A 298 8.55 -15.12 -10.71
N ARG A 299 8.41 -14.57 -9.48
CA ARG A 299 7.28 -13.64 -9.18
C ARG A 299 7.70 -12.48 -8.28
N MET A 300 7.64 -11.25 -8.80
CA MET A 300 7.74 -10.02 -7.99
C MET A 300 6.49 -9.87 -7.13
N ASP A 301 6.51 -10.37 -5.89
CA ASP A 301 5.45 -10.13 -4.91
C ASP A 301 5.57 -8.70 -4.39
N ILE A 302 4.62 -7.86 -4.80
CA ILE A 302 4.61 -6.43 -4.46
C ILE A 302 4.50 -6.20 -2.95
N GLY A 303 3.78 -7.06 -2.23
CA GLY A 303 3.59 -6.90 -0.79
C GLY A 303 4.85 -7.29 -0.02
N ALA A 304 5.50 -8.39 -0.40
CA ALA A 304 6.74 -8.81 0.25
C ALA A 304 7.87 -7.80 0.03
N ILE A 305 8.02 -7.26 -1.19
CA ILE A 305 9.05 -6.27 -1.51
C ILE A 305 8.79 -4.96 -0.76
N VAL A 306 7.55 -4.45 -0.76
CA VAL A 306 7.23 -3.21 -0.06
C VAL A 306 7.37 -3.36 1.46
N ASN A 307 6.99 -4.52 2.02
CA ASN A 307 7.21 -4.80 3.44
C ASN A 307 8.70 -4.77 3.83
N TRP A 308 9.58 -5.28 2.97
CA TRP A 308 11.02 -5.17 3.19
C TRP A 308 11.49 -3.71 3.14
N VAL A 309 11.03 -2.94 2.15
CA VAL A 309 11.39 -1.51 2.02
C VAL A 309 10.98 -0.72 3.27
N LEU A 310 9.77 -0.94 3.79
CA LEU A 310 9.30 -0.23 4.97
C LEU A 310 10.13 -0.57 6.22
N GLU A 311 10.49 -1.83 6.45
CA GLU A 311 11.32 -2.18 7.62
C GLU A 311 12.78 -1.72 7.51
N TYR A 312 13.33 -1.65 6.31
CA TYR A 312 14.73 -1.24 6.14
C TYR A 312 14.89 0.28 6.15
N GLU A 313 13.86 1.02 5.72
CA GLU A 313 13.90 2.48 5.60
C GLU A 313 13.22 3.23 6.76
N ASP A 314 12.35 2.60 7.56
CA ASP A 314 11.65 3.18 8.72
C ASP A 314 12.08 2.59 10.07
#